data_AF-A0A4S4BUL2-F1
#
_entry.id   AF-A0A4S4BUL2-F1
#
_cell.length_a   1.000
_cell.length_b   1.000
_cell.length_c   1.000
_cell.angle_alpha   90.00
_cell.angle_beta   90.00
_cell.angle_gamma   90.00
#
_symmetry.space_group_name_H-M   'P 1'
#
loop_
_entity.id
_entity.type
_entity.pdbx_description
1 polymer ?
#
loop_
_entity_poly.entity_id
_entity_poly.type
_entity_poly.pdbx_seq_one_letter_code
_entity_poly.pdbx_strand_id
1 'polypeptide(L)'
;MKKKYKLEYRLNDEHLNYHALFHYEFSEPSEIFCRRLCDYFIKDKKVYHKTSTSLEDEYYVIYVEKDTEEYIFEDAKMYKHVTLEVRDYKEYSSSPLLFTYDLYSHEEALSLLGNDYLWINNEEYKKISAEIDEDRSTYVLYISES
;
A
#
# COMPACT_ATOMS: atom_id res chain seq x y z
N MET A 1 18.71 -18.20 -15.76
CA MET A 1 17.81 -17.01 -15.74
C MET A 1 17.56 -16.65 -14.29
N LYS A 2 17.62 -15.37 -13.92
CA LYS A 2 17.16 -14.95 -12.58
C LYS A 2 15.65 -15.16 -12.50
N LYS A 3 15.17 -15.69 -11.37
CA LYS A 3 13.73 -15.82 -11.10
C LYS A 3 13.10 -14.43 -11.16
N LYS A 4 11.91 -14.35 -11.74
CA LYS A 4 11.11 -13.13 -11.77
C LYS A 4 9.80 -13.37 -11.03
N TYR A 5 9.27 -12.32 -10.44
CA TYR A 5 8.02 -12.36 -9.69
C TYR A 5 7.02 -11.46 -10.40
N LYS A 6 5.86 -11.99 -10.76
CA LYS A 6 4.85 -11.28 -11.53
C LYS A 6 3.70 -10.89 -10.61
N LEU A 7 3.28 -9.63 -10.68
CA LEU A 7 2.16 -9.12 -9.92
C LEU A 7 1.12 -8.53 -10.86
N GLU A 8 -0.14 -8.84 -10.61
CA GLU A 8 -1.28 -8.20 -11.25
C GLU A 8 -2.21 -7.58 -10.22
N TYR A 9 -2.69 -6.38 -10.53
CA TYR A 9 -3.89 -5.83 -9.90
C TYR A 9 -5.06 -6.09 -10.83
N ARG A 10 -6.08 -6.78 -10.35
CA ARG A 10 -7.28 -7.14 -11.12
C ARG A 10 -8.52 -6.49 -10.52
N LEU A 11 -9.41 -6.01 -11.36
CA LEU A 11 -10.71 -5.53 -10.88
C LEU A 11 -11.49 -6.73 -10.31
N ASN A 12 -12.03 -6.59 -9.11
CA ASN A 12 -12.88 -7.60 -8.48
C ASN A 12 -14.29 -7.57 -9.09
N ASP A 13 -14.39 -7.93 -10.37
CA ASP A 13 -15.63 -7.92 -11.13
C ASP A 13 -15.71 -9.19 -11.97
N GLU A 14 -16.55 -10.13 -11.54
CA GLU A 14 -16.76 -11.41 -12.21
C GLU A 14 -17.36 -11.23 -13.62
N HIS A 15 -18.19 -10.20 -13.85
CA HIS A 15 -18.79 -9.94 -15.16
C HIS A 15 -17.75 -9.50 -16.19
N LEU A 16 -16.65 -8.91 -15.74
CA LEU A 16 -15.51 -8.53 -16.57
C LEU A 16 -14.39 -9.56 -16.54
N ASN A 17 -14.65 -10.78 -16.05
CA ASN A 17 -13.68 -11.86 -15.88
C ASN A 17 -12.43 -11.40 -15.13
N TYR A 18 -12.62 -10.63 -14.06
CA TYR A 18 -11.53 -10.11 -13.24
C TYR A 18 -10.45 -9.38 -14.05
N HIS A 19 -10.86 -8.43 -14.89
CA HIS A 19 -9.96 -7.73 -15.81
C HIS A 19 -8.70 -7.18 -15.12
N ALA A 20 -7.52 -7.56 -15.65
CA ALA A 20 -6.23 -7.08 -15.16
C ALA A 20 -6.01 -5.62 -15.53
N LEU A 21 -5.87 -4.77 -14.50
CA LEU A 21 -5.68 -3.33 -14.61
C LEU A 21 -4.21 -2.98 -14.78
N PHE A 22 -3.35 -3.59 -13.97
CA PHE A 22 -1.92 -3.27 -13.90
C PHE A 22 -1.09 -4.54 -13.79
N HIS A 23 0.07 -4.53 -14.45
CA HIS A 23 0.98 -5.66 -14.54
C HIS A 23 2.40 -5.22 -14.18
N TYR A 24 3.06 -5.98 -13.31
CA TYR A 24 4.41 -5.69 -12.86
C TYR A 24 5.28 -6.94 -12.89
N GLU A 25 6.57 -6.73 -13.05
CA GLU A 25 7.58 -7.78 -12.99
C GLU A 25 8.74 -7.29 -12.12
N PHE A 26 9.03 -8.06 -11.06
CA PHE A 26 10.06 -7.72 -10.08
C PHE A 26 11.19 -8.74 -10.07
N SER A 27 12.40 -8.27 -9.77
CA SER A 27 13.55 -9.14 -9.50
C SER A 27 13.50 -9.77 -8.12
N GLU A 28 12.83 -9.11 -7.15
CA GLU A 28 12.69 -9.53 -5.75
C GLU A 28 11.22 -9.37 -5.32
N PRO A 29 10.70 -10.21 -4.40
CA PRO A 29 9.28 -10.21 -4.06
C PRO A 29 8.87 -9.20 -2.98
N SER A 30 9.81 -8.51 -2.35
CA SER A 30 9.56 -7.69 -1.15
C SER A 30 8.52 -6.60 -1.39
N GLU A 31 8.56 -5.93 -2.54
CA GLU A 31 7.54 -4.94 -2.90
C GLU A 31 6.15 -5.56 -3.06
N ILE A 32 6.05 -6.76 -3.66
CA ILE A 32 4.80 -7.50 -3.77
C ILE A 32 4.22 -7.79 -2.38
N PHE A 33 5.07 -8.17 -1.43
CA PHE A 33 4.64 -8.45 -0.07
C PHE A 33 4.13 -7.19 0.64
N CYS A 34 4.83 -6.06 0.51
CA CYS A 34 4.33 -4.78 1.02
C CYS A 34 2.97 -4.42 0.41
N ARG A 35 2.83 -4.54 -0.92
CA ARG A 35 1.57 -4.24 -1.63
C ARG A 35 0.40 -5.10 -1.16
N ARG A 36 0.63 -6.37 -0.80
CA ARG A 36 -0.41 -7.26 -0.25
C ARG A 36 -0.82 -6.89 1.17
N LEU A 37 0.09 -6.29 1.94
CA LEU A 37 -0.18 -5.79 3.28
C LEU A 37 -0.90 -4.43 3.29
N CYS A 38 -0.84 -3.68 2.20
CA CYS A 38 -1.63 -2.46 2.01
C CYS A 38 -3.09 -2.80 1.72
N ASP A 39 -4.00 -2.02 2.30
CA ASP A 39 -5.45 -2.09 2.08
C ASP A 39 -5.86 -1.23 0.89
N TYR A 40 -5.13 -0.14 0.64
CA TYR A 40 -5.37 0.76 -0.48
C TYR A 40 -4.17 0.85 -1.42
N PHE A 41 -4.48 1.12 -2.68
CA PHE A 41 -3.50 1.33 -3.74
C PHE A 41 -3.92 2.57 -4.55
N ILE A 42 -3.04 3.56 -4.62
CA ILE A 42 -3.25 4.77 -5.41
C ILE A 42 -2.36 4.74 -6.64
N LYS A 43 -2.98 4.93 -7.80
CA LYS A 43 -2.30 5.07 -9.09
C LYS A 43 -3.11 5.88 -10.08
N ASP A 44 -2.45 6.72 -10.86
CA ASP A 44 -3.06 7.60 -11.85
C ASP A 44 -4.20 8.45 -11.25
N LYS A 45 -4.00 8.93 -10.02
CA LYS A 45 -4.99 9.66 -9.23
C LYS A 45 -6.31 8.90 -9.05
N LYS A 46 -6.23 7.58 -8.90
CA LYS A 46 -7.38 6.73 -8.55
C LYS A 46 -7.03 5.88 -7.35
N VAL A 47 -7.99 5.73 -6.45
CA VAL A 47 -7.86 4.89 -5.28
C VAL A 47 -8.52 3.55 -5.55
N TYR A 48 -7.85 2.49 -5.13
CA TYR A 48 -8.29 1.12 -5.27
C TYR A 48 -8.23 0.45 -3.90
N HIS A 49 -9.36 -0.06 -3.43
CA HIS A 49 -9.43 -0.83 -2.20
C HIS A 49 -9.19 -2.31 -2.49
N LYS A 50 -8.22 -2.93 -1.81
CA LYS A 50 -7.93 -4.36 -1.89
C LYS A 50 -9.05 -5.16 -1.25
N THR A 51 -9.64 -6.07 -2.01
CA THR A 51 -10.66 -6.99 -1.49
C THR A 51 -10.08 -8.34 -1.12
N SER A 52 -9.14 -8.86 -1.91
CA SER A 52 -8.51 -10.16 -1.65
C SER A 52 -7.19 -10.30 -2.40
N THR A 53 -6.44 -11.37 -2.09
CA THR A 53 -5.20 -11.72 -2.81
C THR A 53 -5.15 -13.21 -3.11
N SER A 54 -4.56 -13.59 -4.23
CA SER A 54 -4.32 -14.99 -4.60
C SER A 54 -2.91 -15.18 -5.18
N LEU A 55 -2.49 -16.45 -5.25
CA LEU A 55 -1.32 -16.87 -6.01
C LEU A 55 -1.83 -17.82 -7.10
N GLU A 56 -1.76 -17.38 -8.34
CA GLU A 56 -2.30 -18.07 -9.52
C GLU A 56 -1.18 -18.37 -10.50
N ASP A 57 -0.82 -19.64 -10.63
CA ASP A 57 0.37 -20.09 -11.37
C ASP A 57 1.64 -19.36 -10.94
N GLU A 58 2.13 -18.42 -11.77
CA GLU A 58 3.32 -17.59 -11.51
C GLU A 58 2.98 -16.15 -11.09
N TYR A 59 1.69 -15.81 -11.00
CA TYR A 59 1.20 -14.48 -10.69
C TYR A 59 0.77 -14.37 -9.24
N TYR A 60 1.31 -13.37 -8.56
CA TYR A 60 0.67 -12.79 -7.39
C TYR A 60 -0.45 -11.89 -7.90
N VAL A 61 -1.66 -12.08 -7.39
CA VAL A 61 -2.82 -11.29 -7.81
C VAL A 61 -3.40 -10.56 -6.61
N ILE A 62 -3.64 -9.26 -6.78
CA ILE A 62 -4.34 -8.41 -5.83
C ILE A 62 -5.66 -7.99 -6.49
N TYR A 63 -6.77 -8.47 -5.95
CA TYR A 63 -8.10 -8.08 -6.40
C TYR A 63 -8.49 -6.76 -5.73
N VAL A 64 -8.98 -5.82 -6.52
CA VAL A 64 -9.33 -4.48 -6.07
C VAL A 64 -10.67 -4.01 -6.59
N GLU A 65 -11.32 -3.13 -5.85
CA GLU A 65 -12.46 -2.34 -6.28
C GLU A 65 -12.03 -0.87 -6.37
N LYS A 66 -12.63 -0.10 -7.28
CA LYS A 66 -12.37 1.34 -7.34
C LYS A 66 -13.06 2.01 -6.16
N ASP A 67 -12.30 2.75 -5.39
CA ASP A 67 -12.84 3.61 -4.35
C ASP A 67 -13.05 5.02 -4.94
N THR A 68 -14.28 5.50 -4.88
CA THR A 68 -14.65 6.84 -5.39
C THR A 68 -14.83 7.87 -4.27
N GLU A 69 -14.71 7.46 -3.01
CA GLU A 69 -14.94 8.31 -1.84
C GLU A 69 -13.63 8.78 -1.18
N GLU A 70 -12.54 8.05 -1.40
CA GLU A 70 -11.20 8.38 -0.88
C GLU A 70 -10.56 9.61 -1.54
N TYR A 71 -9.89 10.44 -0.72
CA TYR A 71 -9.29 11.71 -1.14
C TYR A 71 -7.80 11.56 -1.42
N ILE A 72 -7.37 12.00 -2.61
CA ILE A 72 -5.95 12.10 -2.96
C ILE A 72 -5.40 13.43 -2.44
N PHE A 73 -4.28 13.37 -1.71
CA PHE A 73 -3.61 14.57 -1.23
C PHE A 73 -2.92 15.31 -2.40
N GLU A 74 -3.58 16.33 -2.97
CA GLU A 74 -3.07 17.08 -4.14
C GLU A 74 -1.73 17.81 -3.88
N ASP A 75 -1.44 18.18 -2.63
CA ASP A 75 -0.24 18.91 -2.21
C ASP A 75 0.85 18.04 -1.55
N ALA A 76 0.75 16.71 -1.66
CA ALA A 76 1.66 15.82 -0.98
C ALA A 76 3.05 15.73 -1.64
N LYS A 77 4.07 15.47 -0.83
CA LYS A 77 5.46 15.36 -1.30
C LYS A 77 5.63 14.15 -2.21
N MET A 78 6.39 14.35 -3.29
CA MET A 78 6.86 13.31 -4.18
C MET A 78 8.22 12.79 -3.69
N TYR A 79 8.36 11.48 -3.56
CA TYR A 79 9.61 10.85 -3.12
C TYR A 79 10.35 10.21 -4.29
N LYS A 80 11.68 10.15 -4.20
CA LYS A 80 12.56 9.54 -5.23
C LYS A 80 13.04 8.14 -4.86
N HIS A 81 12.74 7.72 -3.63
CA HIS A 81 13.11 6.45 -3.04
C HIS A 81 11.94 5.98 -2.17
N VAL A 82 11.99 4.74 -1.68
CA VAL A 82 10.92 4.17 -0.86
C VAL A 82 10.80 4.97 0.43
N THR A 83 9.61 5.47 0.74
CA THR A 83 9.33 6.11 2.03
C THR A 83 8.10 5.51 2.67
N LEU A 84 7.96 5.72 3.97
CA LEU A 84 6.74 5.38 4.70
C LEU A 84 6.32 6.58 5.55
N GLU A 85 5.18 7.16 5.22
CA GLU A 85 4.52 8.16 6.03
C GLU A 85 3.71 7.48 7.13
N VAL A 86 3.79 7.98 8.36
CA VAL A 86 2.91 7.57 9.44
C VAL A 86 1.98 8.72 9.78
N ARG A 87 0.68 8.45 9.73
CA ARG A 87 -0.38 9.44 9.90
C ARG A 87 -1.32 9.03 11.02
N ASP A 88 -1.75 10.02 11.80
CA ASP A 88 -2.77 9.85 12.84
C ASP A 88 -4.13 9.74 12.16
N TYR A 89 -4.78 8.58 12.27
CA TYR A 89 -6.05 8.31 11.63
C TYR A 89 -7.15 9.20 12.21
N LYS A 90 -7.83 9.93 11.32
CA LYS A 90 -9.04 10.70 11.64
C LYS A 90 -10.16 10.29 10.70
N GLU A 91 -11.25 9.76 11.26
CA GLU A 91 -12.41 9.29 10.49
C GLU A 91 -13.14 10.42 9.75
N TYR A 92 -13.24 11.60 10.35
CA TYR A 92 -14.05 12.72 9.84
C TYR A 92 -13.23 13.94 9.41
N SER A 93 -11.90 13.81 9.31
CA SER A 93 -11.02 14.90 8.88
C SER A 93 -9.74 14.38 8.24
N SER A 94 -8.91 15.27 7.72
CA SER A 94 -7.60 14.89 7.19
C SER A 94 -6.74 14.26 8.27
N SER A 95 -6.24 13.05 8.02
CA SER A 95 -5.28 12.37 8.90
C SER A 95 -3.92 13.05 8.85
N PRO A 96 -3.47 13.78 9.90
CA PRO A 96 -2.24 14.55 9.85
C PRO A 96 -1.00 13.66 9.84
N LEU A 97 0.06 14.12 9.16
CA LEU A 97 1.37 13.48 9.16
C LEU A 97 2.02 13.61 10.54
N LEU A 98 2.33 12.49 11.18
CA LEU A 98 3.08 12.45 12.43
C LEU A 98 4.57 12.46 12.15
N PHE A 99 5.03 11.58 11.25
CA PHE A 99 6.43 11.52 10.83
C PHE A 99 6.59 10.69 9.54
N THR A 100 7.79 10.73 8.96
CA THR A 100 8.16 9.97 7.75
C THR A 100 9.41 9.16 8.04
N TYR A 101 9.39 7.86 7.69
CA TYR A 101 10.60 7.07 7.56
C TYR A 101 11.16 7.21 6.14
N ASP A 102 12.42 7.66 6.03
CA ASP A 102 13.20 7.55 4.81
C ASP A 102 13.76 6.11 4.74
N LEU A 103 13.22 5.29 3.84
CA LEU A 103 13.57 3.89 3.72
C LEU A 103 14.49 3.66 2.51
N TYR A 104 15.38 2.67 2.60
CA TYR A 104 16.31 2.36 1.51
C TYR A 104 15.92 1.08 0.76
N SER A 105 14.88 0.38 1.21
CA SER A 105 14.42 -0.87 0.61
C SER A 105 12.96 -1.21 0.94
N HIS A 106 12.35 -2.11 0.15
CA HIS A 106 11.01 -2.62 0.47
C HIS A 106 11.04 -3.61 1.64
N GLU A 107 12.18 -4.24 1.94
CA GLU A 107 12.37 -5.07 3.12
C GLU A 107 12.22 -4.26 4.42
N GLU A 108 12.74 -3.03 4.46
CA GLU A 108 12.54 -2.12 5.58
C GLU A 108 11.06 -1.73 5.72
N ALA A 109 10.39 -1.40 4.60
CA ALA A 109 8.96 -1.11 4.60
C ALA A 109 8.14 -2.31 5.11
N LEU A 110 8.48 -3.52 4.66
CA LEU A 110 7.84 -4.76 5.07
C LEU A 110 7.93 -4.99 6.58
N SER A 111 9.09 -4.68 7.17
CA SER A 111 9.32 -4.80 8.62
C SER A 111 8.43 -3.88 9.46
N LEU A 112 7.91 -2.79 8.87
CA LEU A 112 7.01 -1.85 9.52
C LEU A 112 5.53 -2.20 9.25
N LEU A 113 5.17 -2.38 7.97
CA LEU A 113 3.81 -2.68 7.51
C LEU A 113 3.25 -4.00 8.08
N GLY A 114 4.13 -4.97 8.33
CA GLY A 114 3.77 -6.30 8.81
C GLY A 114 3.31 -6.35 10.27
N ASN A 115 3.34 -5.24 11.01
CA ASN A 115 2.92 -5.20 12.41
C ASN A 115 1.49 -4.69 12.56
N ASP A 116 0.80 -5.16 13.59
CA ASP A 116 -0.50 -4.64 14.00
C ASP A 116 -0.37 -3.48 15.00
N TYR A 117 0.77 -3.39 15.69
CA TYR A 117 1.09 -2.35 16.67
C TYR A 117 2.50 -1.80 16.42
N LEU A 118 2.69 -0.51 16.68
CA LEU A 118 3.97 0.19 16.58
C LEU A 118 4.23 1.01 17.84
N TRP A 119 5.50 1.08 18.23
CA TRP A 119 5.96 1.90 19.34
C TRP A 119 6.71 3.13 18.82
N ILE A 120 6.20 4.32 19.11
CA ILE A 120 6.75 5.59 18.63
C ILE A 120 6.87 6.51 19.84
N ASN A 121 8.06 7.03 20.13
CA ASN A 121 8.32 7.91 21.30
C ASN A 121 7.79 7.35 22.64
N ASN A 122 7.93 6.03 22.85
CA ASN A 122 7.45 5.31 24.03
C ASN A 122 5.92 5.21 24.18
N GLU A 123 5.17 5.52 23.13
CA GLU A 123 3.72 5.32 23.07
C GLU A 123 3.39 4.19 22.07
N GLU A 124 2.37 3.39 22.40
CA GLU A 124 1.89 2.31 21.56
C GLU A 124 0.73 2.77 20.69
N TYR A 125 0.82 2.48 19.41
CA TYR A 125 -0.17 2.81 18.41
C TYR A 125 -0.62 1.55 17.69
N LYS A 126 -1.92 1.46 17.42
CA LYS A 126 -2.52 0.40 16.63
C LYS A 126 -2.57 0.79 15.15
N LYS A 127 -2.21 -0.12 14.26
CA LYS A 127 -2.43 0.03 12.82
C LYS A 127 -3.93 -0.03 12.51
N ILE A 128 -4.41 0.98 11.80
CA ILE A 128 -5.79 1.05 11.30
C ILE A 128 -5.84 0.54 9.86
N SER A 129 -5.00 1.09 8.99
CA SER A 129 -4.90 0.67 7.59
C SER A 129 -3.54 1.06 7.01
N ALA A 130 -3.21 0.46 5.87
CA ALA A 130 -2.03 0.83 5.09
C ALA A 130 -2.38 1.09 3.63
N GLU A 131 -1.60 1.94 2.99
CA GLU A 131 -1.76 2.32 1.59
C GLU A 131 -0.40 2.31 0.89
N ILE A 132 -0.38 1.91 -0.38
CA ILE A 132 0.70 2.27 -1.29
C ILE A 132 0.22 3.37 -2.23
N ASP A 133 0.84 4.53 -2.11
CA ASP A 133 0.68 5.63 -3.04
C ASP A 133 1.82 5.57 -4.07
N GLU A 134 1.56 4.86 -5.17
CA GLU A 134 2.54 4.65 -6.22
C GLU A 134 2.85 5.94 -6.98
N ASP A 135 1.85 6.82 -7.12
CA ASP A 135 2.03 8.14 -7.73
C ASP A 135 3.10 8.95 -6.98
N ARG A 136 3.18 8.79 -5.65
CA ARG A 136 4.17 9.48 -4.79
C ARG A 136 5.39 8.65 -4.41
N SER A 137 5.46 7.38 -4.83
CA SER A 137 6.51 6.43 -4.42
C SER A 137 6.62 6.24 -2.90
N THR A 138 5.50 6.25 -2.17
CA THR A 138 5.47 6.11 -0.72
C THR A 138 4.43 5.11 -0.25
N TYR A 139 4.71 4.47 0.88
CA TYR A 139 3.70 3.84 1.70
C TYR A 139 3.11 4.87 2.67
N VAL A 140 1.86 4.68 3.07
CA VAL A 140 1.22 5.44 4.15
C VAL A 140 0.66 4.44 5.14
N LEU A 141 0.94 4.66 6.42
CA LEU A 141 0.43 3.88 7.53
C LEU A 141 -0.45 4.77 8.40
N TYR A 142 -1.72 4.42 8.48
CA TYR A 142 -2.67 5.10 9.35
C TYR A 142 -2.72 4.39 10.69
N ILE A 143 -2.50 5.13 11.77
CA ILE A 143 -2.44 4.61 13.13
C ILE A 143 -3.34 5.40 14.07
N SER A 144 -3.78 4.77 15.15
CA SER A 144 -4.42 5.44 16.28
C SER A 144 -3.74 5.05 17.58
N GLU A 145 -3.79 5.92 18.59
CA GLU A 145 -3.43 5.52 19.96
C GLU A 145 -4.22 4.27 20.37
N SER A 146 -3.56 3.35 21.09
CA SER A 146 -4.18 2.08 21.53
C SER A 146 -4.98 2.21 22.82
#